data_AF-A0A954C661-F1
#
_entry.id   AF-A0A954C661-F1
#
_cell.length_a   1.000
_cell.length_b   1.000
_cell.length_c   1.000
_cell.angle_alpha   90.00
_cell.angle_beta   90.00
_cell.angle_gamma   90.00
#
_symmetry.space_group_name_H-M   'P 1'
#
loop_
_entity.id
_entity.type
_entity.pdbx_description
1 polymer ?
#
loop_
_entity_poly.entity_id
_entity_poly.type
_entity_poly.pdbx_seq_one_letter_code
_entity_poly.pdbx_strand_id
1 'polypeptide(L)'
;GLPPFAGRNVVLRALSPQPEQRPPLEALVRALELPTQPAAARAGSGTNPFVVLLLLLGGMFVLSGALGLVGFGLAMFGQFGRLLLVGALTVLLGLGGWVLERSFPNTGFALQLLANRLLWAVAGLGFALEDLADEEGPWFAASAAIFLVTYGIACRRGSTLFAVAAVPDAWIAAGFLGSLLSTGSLTGAAIYSTLVALALIGVAALGQTLAGPRVGVPLWVGALAALWVGVGLSVGLVHDEPLFGTLWLALVLALHAPPIAFAASPYRWIAAGDLLALLAWVPTTVALVQAEQLAFLQLTLLLGAAVVSVAFRAPQLATRPELRLLTVLTGLASTCVGPAALCLYRCSGTSGWALLRGGLESAGRVHETLWVYVAMVLGVSAALVGLGFLFAKDAQRKLEYRLLEVAGALLFFGTFTALSLASYQDTFYPLGVLVGGSALLALGVTQKRAALTVVTVGAMTLNVWIQYFAQLSEFLPVWLLSLGFGLALLGCGLVYERKLKRDVLPQLGAWR
;
A
#
# COMPACT_ATOMS: atom_id res chain seq x y z
N GLY A 1 10.71 -36.36 18.89
CA GLY A 1 11.25 -35.34 17.99
C GLY A 1 12.76 -35.41 18.02
N LEU A 2 13.38 -35.84 16.92
CA LEU A 2 14.84 -35.81 16.76
C LEU A 2 15.27 -34.37 16.45
N PRO A 3 16.41 -33.88 16.97
CA PRO A 3 16.88 -32.53 16.72
C PRO A 3 17.11 -32.32 15.20
N PRO A 4 16.66 -31.18 14.63
CA PRO A 4 16.64 -30.92 13.18
C PRO A 4 18.02 -30.84 12.50
N PHE A 5 19.11 -31.10 13.22
CA PHE A 5 20.49 -31.05 12.73
C PHE A 5 21.20 -32.41 12.68
N ALA A 6 20.52 -33.51 13.02
CA ALA A 6 21.14 -34.84 13.08
C ALA A 6 21.73 -35.29 11.73
N GLY A 7 21.04 -35.01 10.60
CA GLY A 7 21.51 -35.45 9.27
C GLY A 7 22.77 -34.71 8.76
N ARG A 8 22.91 -33.42 9.09
CA ARG A 8 24.04 -32.60 8.60
C ARG A 8 25.37 -33.00 9.24
N ASN A 9 25.32 -33.42 10.51
CA ASN A 9 26.49 -33.92 11.23
C ASN A 9 26.95 -35.31 10.76
N VAL A 10 26.04 -36.14 10.24
CA VAL A 10 26.38 -37.48 9.72
C VAL A 10 27.15 -37.37 8.39
N VAL A 11 26.74 -36.47 7.49
CA VAL A 11 27.43 -36.23 6.21
C VAL A 11 28.82 -35.61 6.44
N LEU A 12 28.95 -34.66 7.37
CA LEU A 12 30.24 -34.07 7.70
C LEU A 12 31.21 -35.07 8.35
N ARG A 13 30.72 -36.01 9.18
CA ARG A 13 31.55 -37.09 9.74
C ARG A 13 31.94 -38.14 8.71
N ALA A 14 31.09 -38.41 7.73
CA ALA A 14 31.41 -39.32 6.62
C ALA A 14 32.56 -38.82 5.75
N LEU A 15 32.73 -37.50 5.67
CA LEU A 15 33.83 -36.84 4.97
C LEU A 15 35.09 -36.67 5.84
N SER A 16 35.12 -37.24 7.06
CA SER A 16 36.30 -37.15 7.92
C SER A 16 37.50 -37.89 7.28
N PRO A 17 38.71 -37.28 7.30
CA PRO A 17 39.93 -37.93 6.83
C PRO A 17 40.37 -39.08 7.73
N GLN A 18 39.89 -39.15 8.97
CA GLN A 18 40.19 -40.24 9.91
C GLN A 18 39.19 -41.40 9.73
N PRO A 19 39.64 -42.61 9.33
CA PRO A 19 38.75 -43.74 9.05
C PRO A 19 37.92 -44.17 10.26
N GLU A 20 38.47 -44.02 11.46
CA GLU A 20 37.82 -44.38 12.73
C GLU A 20 36.62 -43.49 13.08
N GLN A 21 36.56 -42.28 12.52
CA GLN A 21 35.46 -41.34 12.74
C GLN A 21 34.33 -41.48 11.72
N ARG A 22 34.52 -42.33 10.69
CA ARG A 22 33.51 -42.55 9.67
C ARG A 22 32.41 -43.44 10.26
N PRO A 23 31.15 -43.01 10.23
CA PRO A 23 30.06 -43.88 10.66
C PRO A 23 30.02 -45.14 9.79
N PRO A 24 29.63 -46.30 10.36
CA PRO A 24 29.48 -47.53 9.60
C PRO A 24 28.50 -47.34 8.43
N LEU A 25 28.75 -48.03 7.32
CA LEU A 25 28.03 -47.85 6.05
C LEU A 25 26.51 -47.94 6.23
N GLU A 26 26.04 -48.83 7.11
CA GLU A 26 24.62 -49.00 7.45
C GLU A 26 23.99 -47.76 8.09
N ALA A 27 24.74 -47.00 8.91
CA ALA A 27 24.26 -45.75 9.48
C ALA A 27 24.19 -44.64 8.41
N LEU A 28 25.05 -44.70 7.39
CA LEU A 28 25.00 -43.81 6.24
C LEU A 28 23.79 -44.10 5.35
N VAL A 29 23.55 -45.40 5.08
CA VAL A 29 22.40 -45.87 4.30
C VAL A 29 21.10 -45.50 5.03
N ARG A 30 20.97 -45.72 6.35
CA ARG A 30 19.79 -45.27 7.11
C ARG A 30 19.61 -43.75 7.15
N ALA A 31 20.71 -42.98 7.14
CA ALA A 31 20.63 -41.52 7.08
C ALA A 31 20.24 -41.01 5.68
N LEU A 32 20.54 -41.76 4.63
CA LEU A 32 20.15 -41.50 3.24
C LEU A 32 18.76 -42.06 2.89
N GLU A 33 18.34 -43.14 3.56
CA GLU A 33 17.01 -43.76 3.49
C GLU A 33 15.99 -43.06 4.40
N LEU A 34 16.40 -42.03 5.16
CA LEU A 34 15.42 -41.10 5.73
C LEU A 34 14.50 -40.72 4.58
N PRO A 35 13.19 -41.04 4.66
CA PRO A 35 12.29 -40.75 3.59
C PRO A 35 12.51 -39.28 3.29
N THR A 36 12.91 -39.00 2.05
CA THR A 36 12.63 -37.73 1.43
C THR A 36 11.12 -37.62 1.53
N GLN A 37 10.62 -37.18 2.69
CA GLN A 37 9.32 -36.59 2.83
C GLN A 37 9.31 -35.62 1.66
N PRO A 38 8.49 -35.88 0.64
CA PRO A 38 8.59 -35.13 -0.60
C PRO A 38 8.57 -33.68 -0.18
N ALA A 39 9.56 -32.90 -0.61
CA ALA A 39 9.68 -31.49 -0.28
C ALA A 39 8.37 -30.72 -0.61
N ALA A 40 7.46 -31.34 -1.36
CA ALA A 40 6.06 -31.00 -1.53
C ALA A 40 5.26 -30.76 -0.22
N ALA A 41 5.59 -31.37 0.93
CA ALA A 41 4.88 -31.11 2.19
C ALA A 41 5.42 -29.90 2.98
N ARG A 42 6.58 -29.37 2.58
CA ARG A 42 7.12 -28.08 3.06
C ARG A 42 7.12 -27.00 1.97
N ALA A 43 6.41 -27.22 0.87
CA ALA A 43 5.81 -26.10 0.17
C ALA A 43 4.78 -25.54 1.14
N GLY A 44 5.24 -24.58 1.96
CA GLY A 44 4.46 -24.01 3.04
C GLY A 44 3.06 -23.74 2.52
N SER A 45 2.06 -24.09 3.32
CA SER A 45 0.74 -23.48 3.25
C SER A 45 0.94 -21.98 3.46
N GLY A 46 1.50 -21.30 2.47
CA GLY A 46 1.54 -19.86 2.40
C GLY A 46 0.09 -19.49 2.35
N THR A 47 -0.44 -19.12 3.52
CA THR A 47 -1.82 -18.72 3.70
C THR A 47 -2.10 -17.73 2.59
N ASN A 48 -2.99 -18.10 1.68
CA ASN A 48 -3.24 -17.30 0.48
C ASN A 48 -3.57 -15.88 0.98
N PRO A 49 -2.80 -14.84 0.58
CA PRO A 49 -2.97 -13.48 1.11
C PRO A 49 -4.41 -12.98 0.91
N PHE A 50 -5.12 -13.51 -0.09
CA PHE A 50 -6.53 -13.27 -0.30
C PHE A 50 -7.42 -13.78 0.85
N VAL A 51 -7.15 -14.98 1.39
CA VAL A 51 -7.87 -15.55 2.54
C VAL A 51 -7.57 -14.77 3.82
N VAL A 52 -6.31 -14.33 3.99
CA VAL A 52 -5.93 -13.47 5.12
C VAL A 52 -6.67 -12.14 5.08
N LEU A 53 -6.75 -11.50 3.90
CA LEU A 53 -7.50 -10.25 3.72
C LEU A 53 -8.99 -10.43 4.06
N LEU A 54 -9.59 -11.54 3.62
CA LEU A 54 -11.00 -11.86 3.86
C LEU A 54 -11.28 -12.13 5.36
N LEU A 55 -10.35 -12.80 6.06
CA LEU A 55 -10.41 -13.02 7.51
C LEU A 55 -10.21 -11.73 8.32
N LEU A 56 -9.29 -10.86 7.89
CA LEU A 56 -9.09 -9.55 8.52
C LEU A 56 -10.35 -8.69 8.40
N LEU A 57 -10.95 -8.63 7.20
CA LEU A 57 -12.18 -7.88 6.96
C LEU A 57 -13.33 -8.42 7.82
N GLY A 58 -13.51 -9.75 7.86
CA GLY A 58 -14.52 -10.39 8.71
C GLY A 58 -14.27 -10.18 10.21
N GLY A 59 -13.02 -10.27 10.66
CA GLY A 59 -12.64 -10.05 12.07
C GLY A 59 -12.86 -8.61 12.53
N MET A 60 -12.63 -7.62 11.66
CA MET A 60 -12.92 -6.21 11.96
C MET A 60 -14.40 -5.97 12.26
N PHE A 61 -15.32 -6.56 11.47
CA PHE A 61 -16.75 -6.42 11.70
C PHE A 61 -17.19 -7.04 13.05
N VAL A 62 -16.62 -8.19 13.43
CA VAL A 62 -16.90 -8.84 14.73
C VAL A 62 -16.36 -8.04 15.91
N LEU A 63 -15.12 -7.54 15.81
CA LEU A 63 -14.51 -6.70 16.84
C LEU A 63 -15.31 -5.41 17.05
N SER A 64 -15.78 -4.77 15.97
CA SER A 64 -16.62 -3.58 16.03
C SER A 64 -17.92 -3.85 16.82
N GLY A 65 -18.59 -4.98 16.57
CA GLY A 65 -19.77 -5.38 17.34
C GLY A 65 -19.50 -5.63 18.83
N ALA A 66 -18.38 -6.26 19.16
CA ALA A 66 -17.98 -6.49 20.56
C ALA A 66 -17.65 -5.19 21.32
N LEU A 67 -16.98 -4.25 20.66
CA LEU A 67 -16.68 -2.92 21.23
C LEU A 67 -17.96 -2.10 21.49
N GLY A 68 -18.96 -2.20 20.61
CA GLY A 68 -20.26 -1.57 20.83
C GLY A 68 -20.95 -2.07 22.11
N LEU A 69 -20.85 -3.37 22.41
CA LEU A 69 -21.44 -3.99 23.59
C LEU A 69 -20.74 -3.58 24.89
N VAL A 70 -19.41 -3.46 24.86
CA VAL A 70 -18.62 -2.92 25.98
C VAL A 70 -18.89 -1.43 26.20
N GLY A 71 -19.00 -0.64 25.12
CA GLY A 71 -19.36 0.77 25.19
C GLY A 71 -20.73 0.99 25.83
N PHE A 72 -21.72 0.16 25.47
CA PHE A 72 -23.04 0.19 26.07
C PHE A 72 -23.03 -0.20 27.56
N GLY A 73 -22.24 -1.22 27.94
CA GLY A 73 -22.09 -1.62 29.34
C GLY A 73 -21.40 -0.55 30.21
N LEU A 74 -20.39 0.14 29.65
CA LEU A 74 -19.72 1.24 30.32
C LEU A 74 -20.63 2.46 30.49
N ALA A 75 -21.62 2.65 29.61
CA ALA A 75 -22.58 3.74 29.70
C ALA A 75 -23.36 3.77 31.03
N MET A 76 -23.54 2.61 31.66
CA MET A 76 -24.25 2.45 32.94
C MET A 76 -23.49 2.99 34.17
N PHE A 77 -22.17 3.21 34.05
CA PHE A 77 -21.37 3.81 35.09
C PHE A 77 -21.30 5.33 34.91
N GLY A 78 -21.34 6.10 36.01
CA GLY A 78 -21.01 7.53 35.97
C GLY A 78 -19.56 7.76 35.50
N GLN A 79 -19.26 8.96 34.97
CA GLN A 79 -17.95 9.27 34.38
C GLN A 79 -16.76 8.96 35.32
N PHE A 80 -16.90 9.31 36.61
CA PHE A 80 -15.87 9.01 37.63
C PHE A 80 -15.68 7.51 37.86
N GLY A 81 -16.78 6.75 37.90
CA GLY A 81 -16.74 5.29 38.00
C GLY A 81 -16.07 4.63 36.80
N ARG A 82 -16.30 5.16 35.58
CA ARG A 82 -15.60 4.71 34.37
C ARG A 82 -14.10 4.98 34.46
N LEU A 83 -13.70 6.19 34.89
CA LEU A 83 -12.29 6.54 35.04
C LEU A 83 -11.59 5.62 36.04
N LEU A 84 -12.18 5.42 37.23
CA LEU A 84 -11.62 4.53 38.25
C LEU A 84 -11.48 3.09 37.75
N LEU A 85 -12.52 2.57 37.09
CA LEU A 85 -12.51 1.21 36.56
C LEU A 85 -11.44 1.03 35.47
N VAL A 86 -11.41 1.91 34.47
CA VAL A 86 -10.45 1.84 33.37
C VAL A 86 -9.02 2.10 33.87
N GLY A 87 -8.84 3.05 34.79
CA GLY A 87 -7.56 3.35 35.43
C GLY A 87 -7.03 2.15 36.23
N ALA A 88 -7.85 1.56 37.10
CA ALA A 88 -7.48 0.38 37.88
C ALA A 88 -7.15 -0.81 36.97
N LEU A 89 -7.95 -1.04 35.93
CA LEU A 89 -7.68 -2.09 34.93
C LEU A 89 -6.35 -1.84 34.22
N THR A 90 -6.07 -0.60 33.81
CA THR A 90 -4.82 -0.23 33.14
C THR A 90 -3.61 -0.55 34.01
N VAL A 91 -3.66 -0.16 35.30
CA VAL A 91 -2.58 -0.45 36.26
C VAL A 91 -2.44 -1.96 36.50
N LEU A 92 -3.54 -2.68 36.73
CA LEU A 92 -3.53 -4.13 36.96
C LEU A 92 -2.98 -4.90 35.76
N LEU A 93 -3.37 -4.52 34.53
CA LEU A 93 -2.87 -5.14 33.32
C LEU A 93 -1.39 -4.82 33.08
N GLY A 94 -0.95 -3.58 33.38
CA GLY A 94 0.45 -3.18 33.28
C GLY A 94 1.34 -3.95 34.26
N LEU A 95 0.96 -3.98 35.55
CA LEU A 95 1.68 -4.70 36.60
C LEU A 95 1.62 -6.21 36.41
N GLY A 96 0.42 -6.76 36.14
CA GLY A 96 0.21 -8.18 35.88
C GLY A 96 0.97 -8.63 34.64
N GLY A 97 0.97 -7.82 33.58
CA GLY A 97 1.77 -8.07 32.39
C GLY A 97 3.27 -8.03 32.67
N TRP A 98 3.76 -7.14 33.54
CA TRP A 98 5.17 -7.08 33.94
C TRP A 98 5.61 -8.29 34.77
N VAL A 99 4.77 -8.74 35.70
CA VAL A 99 5.03 -9.93 36.52
C VAL A 99 4.97 -11.20 35.66
N LEU A 100 3.92 -11.36 34.85
CA LEU A 100 3.68 -12.55 34.04
C LEU A 100 4.71 -12.73 32.92
N GLU A 101 5.34 -11.66 32.43
CA GLU A 101 6.34 -11.75 31.37
C GLU A 101 7.52 -12.67 31.72
N ARG A 102 7.84 -12.84 33.01
CA ARG A 102 8.89 -13.76 33.47
C ARG A 102 8.58 -15.23 33.21
N SER A 103 7.30 -15.61 33.33
CA SER A 103 6.83 -17.00 33.20
C SER A 103 6.12 -17.27 31.87
N PHE A 104 5.45 -16.26 31.33
CA PHE A 104 4.61 -16.29 30.12
C PHE A 104 4.88 -15.04 29.27
N PRO A 105 5.99 -15.01 28.50
CA PRO A 105 6.46 -13.80 27.83
C PRO A 105 5.43 -13.22 26.85
N ASN A 106 4.71 -14.07 26.10
CA ASN A 106 3.71 -13.61 25.13
C ASN A 106 2.48 -13.02 25.80
N THR A 107 2.00 -13.62 26.88
CA THR A 107 0.86 -13.11 27.64
C THR A 107 1.22 -11.82 28.35
N GLY A 108 2.37 -11.79 29.05
CA GLY A 108 2.86 -10.59 29.70
C GLY A 108 3.06 -9.43 28.71
N PHE A 109 3.57 -9.73 27.52
CA PHE A 109 3.69 -8.77 26.43
C PHE A 109 2.34 -8.20 25.99
N ALA A 110 1.35 -9.06 25.72
CA ALA A 110 0.03 -8.65 25.26
C ALA A 110 -0.70 -7.78 26.30
N LEU A 111 -0.61 -8.14 27.59
CA LEU A 111 -1.22 -7.38 28.67
C LEU A 111 -0.61 -5.99 28.81
N GLN A 112 0.70 -5.86 28.63
CA GLN A 112 1.35 -4.54 28.67
C GLN A 112 1.03 -3.68 27.46
N LEU A 113 0.91 -4.27 26.28
CA LEU A 113 0.46 -3.54 25.09
C LEU A 113 -0.97 -3.03 25.26
N LEU A 114 -1.85 -3.86 25.83
CA LEU A 114 -3.22 -3.50 26.14
C LEU A 114 -3.28 -2.37 27.20
N ALA A 115 -2.52 -2.49 28.29
CA ALA A 115 -2.41 -1.45 29.30
C ALA A 115 -1.96 -0.11 28.68
N ASN A 116 -0.95 -0.15 27.81
CA ASN A 116 -0.47 1.04 27.11
C ASN A 116 -1.56 1.69 26.22
N ARG A 117 -2.40 0.88 25.56
CA ARG A 117 -3.52 1.41 24.76
C ARG A 117 -4.65 1.96 25.64
N LEU A 118 -4.89 1.39 26.82
CA LEU A 118 -5.89 1.90 27.76
C LEU A 118 -5.51 3.26 28.36
N LEU A 119 -4.23 3.66 28.35
CA LEU A 119 -3.83 5.02 28.75
C LEU A 119 -4.57 6.11 27.99
N TRP A 120 -4.91 5.88 26.71
CA TRP A 120 -5.73 6.80 25.92
C TRP A 120 -7.15 6.96 26.48
N ALA A 121 -7.76 5.86 26.91
CA ALA A 121 -9.08 5.88 27.52
C ALA A 121 -9.05 6.55 28.90
N VAL A 122 -7.99 6.32 29.69
CA VAL A 122 -7.78 7.01 30.97
C VAL A 122 -7.63 8.52 30.76
N ALA A 123 -6.81 8.95 29.79
CA ALA A 123 -6.63 10.36 29.47
C ALA A 123 -7.96 11.02 29.04
N GLY A 124 -8.67 10.42 28.08
CA GLY A 124 -9.94 10.97 27.59
C GLY A 124 -11.03 11.05 28.66
N LEU A 125 -11.13 10.06 29.55
CA LEU A 125 -12.07 10.09 30.67
C LEU A 125 -11.67 11.14 31.73
N GLY A 126 -10.36 11.32 31.97
CA GLY A 126 -9.86 12.37 32.85
C GLY A 126 -10.19 13.76 32.32
N PHE A 127 -9.95 14.00 31.03
CA PHE A 127 -10.27 15.29 30.41
C PHE A 127 -11.77 15.56 30.37
N ALA A 128 -12.60 14.54 30.14
CA ALA A 128 -14.05 14.68 30.18
C ALA A 128 -14.59 15.02 31.57
N LEU A 129 -13.91 14.62 32.64
CA LEU A 129 -14.30 14.94 34.03
C LEU A 129 -13.96 16.37 34.43
N GLU A 130 -12.85 16.90 33.90
CA GLU A 130 -12.36 18.25 34.17
C GLU A 130 -12.86 19.29 33.14
N ASP A 131 -13.74 18.88 32.22
CA ASP A 131 -14.23 19.71 31.10
C ASP A 131 -13.10 20.22 30.16
N LEU A 132 -12.00 19.47 30.09
CA LEU A 132 -10.81 19.75 29.28
C LEU A 132 -10.80 18.96 27.95
N ALA A 133 -11.87 18.24 27.64
CA ALA A 133 -11.91 17.34 26.48
C ALA A 133 -11.78 18.10 25.14
N ASP A 134 -12.18 19.36 25.10
CA ASP A 134 -12.09 20.23 23.92
C ASP A 134 -10.78 21.03 23.86
N GLU A 135 -9.94 20.97 24.91
CA GLU A 135 -8.67 21.69 24.95
C GLU A 135 -7.53 20.86 24.34
N GLU A 136 -6.79 21.45 23.40
CA GLU A 136 -5.71 20.78 22.67
C GLU A 136 -4.45 20.52 23.53
N GLY A 137 -4.19 21.41 24.51
CA GLY A 137 -3.03 21.36 25.41
C GLY A 137 -2.93 20.05 26.20
N PRO A 138 -3.97 19.68 26.97
CA PRO A 138 -4.04 18.42 27.69
C PRO A 138 -3.82 17.20 26.78
N TRP A 139 -4.43 17.19 25.58
CA TRP A 139 -4.25 16.10 24.62
C TRP A 139 -2.82 16.00 24.08
N PHE A 140 -2.15 17.13 23.80
CA PHE A 140 -0.73 17.14 23.47
C PHE A 140 0.12 16.52 24.58
N ALA A 141 -0.08 16.94 25.83
CA ALA A 141 0.69 16.44 26.96
C ALA A 141 0.48 14.93 27.18
N ALA A 142 -0.77 14.45 27.12
CA ALA A 142 -1.09 13.04 27.25
C ALA A 142 -0.49 12.19 26.12
N SER A 143 -0.67 12.62 24.87
CA SER A 143 -0.16 11.89 23.70
C SER A 143 1.37 11.84 23.69
N ALA A 144 2.06 12.93 24.04
CA ALA A 144 3.51 12.95 24.20
C ALA A 144 3.98 12.01 25.32
N ALA A 145 3.30 12.00 26.47
CA ALA A 145 3.62 11.10 27.57
C ALA A 145 3.41 9.63 27.19
N ILE A 146 2.28 9.29 26.55
CA ILE A 146 1.98 7.93 26.08
C ILE A 146 2.99 7.51 25.02
N PHE A 147 3.36 8.39 24.09
CA PHE A 147 4.42 8.14 23.12
C PHE A 147 5.75 7.81 23.80
N LEU A 148 6.20 8.63 24.75
CA LEU A 148 7.46 8.42 25.47
C LEU A 148 7.47 7.09 26.24
N VAL A 149 6.35 6.74 26.90
CA VAL A 149 6.19 5.45 27.59
C VAL A 149 6.25 4.29 26.60
N THR A 150 5.46 4.34 25.53
CA THR A 150 5.39 3.30 24.50
C THR A 150 6.76 3.09 23.85
N TYR A 151 7.41 4.19 23.48
CA TYR A 151 8.72 4.19 22.86
C TYR A 151 9.82 3.73 23.81
N GLY A 152 9.80 4.17 25.07
CA GLY A 152 10.71 3.69 26.11
C GLY A 152 10.61 2.18 26.32
N ILE A 153 9.38 1.63 26.35
CA ILE A 153 9.15 0.18 26.40
C ILE A 153 9.68 -0.51 25.14
N ALA A 154 9.47 0.08 23.96
CA ALA A 154 9.99 -0.43 22.69
C ALA A 154 11.51 -0.54 22.71
N CYS A 155 12.21 0.54 23.11
CA CYS A 155 13.66 0.61 23.25
C CYS A 155 14.18 -0.43 24.24
N ARG A 156 13.61 -0.47 25.46
CA ARG A 156 14.04 -1.40 26.51
C ARG A 156 13.92 -2.86 26.07
N ARG A 157 12.92 -3.18 25.24
CA ARG A 157 12.64 -4.56 24.80
C ARG A 157 13.20 -4.92 23.43
N GLY A 158 13.64 -3.95 22.64
CA GLY A 158 13.87 -4.15 21.21
C GLY A 158 12.62 -4.67 20.47
N SER A 159 11.42 -4.17 20.85
CA SER A 159 10.13 -4.67 20.30
C SER A 159 9.60 -3.81 19.16
N THR A 160 9.43 -4.44 17.99
CA THR A 160 8.85 -3.78 16.81
C THR A 160 7.38 -3.45 16.98
N LEU A 161 6.60 -4.27 17.69
CA LEU A 161 5.17 -4.01 17.89
C LEU A 161 4.94 -2.75 18.74
N PHE A 162 5.70 -2.55 19.81
CA PHE A 162 5.61 -1.31 20.58
C PHE A 162 6.12 -0.10 19.78
N ALA A 163 7.18 -0.25 18.99
CA ALA A 163 7.64 0.83 18.11
C ALA A 163 6.60 1.22 17.05
N VAL A 164 5.93 0.25 16.41
CA VAL A 164 4.79 0.50 15.50
C VAL A 164 3.66 1.20 16.24
N ALA A 165 3.36 0.76 17.46
CA ALA A 165 2.30 1.34 18.26
C ALA A 165 2.64 2.79 18.70
N ALA A 166 3.92 3.14 18.88
CA ALA A 166 4.36 4.48 19.25
C ALA A 166 4.19 5.50 18.10
N VAL A 167 4.19 5.06 16.84
CA VAL A 167 4.02 5.93 15.66
C VAL A 167 2.73 6.75 15.74
N PRO A 168 1.53 6.16 15.84
CA PRO A 168 0.29 6.93 15.94
C PRO A 168 0.27 7.85 17.18
N ASP A 169 0.90 7.43 18.29
CA ASP A 169 0.95 8.27 19.51
C ASP A 169 1.77 9.55 19.25
N ALA A 170 2.91 9.43 18.55
CA ALA A 170 3.72 10.58 18.13
C ALA A 170 3.00 11.49 17.13
N TRP A 171 2.22 10.90 16.23
CA TRP A 171 1.43 11.63 15.24
C TRP A 171 0.29 12.41 15.87
N ILE A 172 -0.39 11.83 16.85
CA ILE A 172 -1.44 12.53 17.60
C ILE A 172 -0.83 13.68 18.40
N ALA A 173 0.32 13.47 19.05
CA ALA A 173 1.05 14.53 19.74
C ALA A 173 1.46 15.66 18.79
N ALA A 174 1.98 15.30 17.63
CA ALA A 174 2.26 16.26 16.57
C ALA A 174 0.98 16.99 16.12
N GLY A 175 -0.15 16.31 15.93
CA GLY A 175 -1.40 16.96 15.56
C GLY A 175 -1.82 18.07 16.53
N PHE A 176 -1.88 17.74 17.83
CA PHE A 176 -2.27 18.70 18.87
C PHE A 176 -1.26 19.84 19.03
N LEU A 177 0.05 19.56 19.00
CA LEU A 177 1.07 20.61 19.04
C LEU A 177 0.98 21.55 17.83
N GLY A 178 0.65 21.02 16.66
CA GLY A 178 0.47 21.83 15.45
C GLY A 178 -0.71 22.78 15.55
N SER A 179 -1.79 22.32 16.17
CA SER A 179 -2.98 23.13 16.41
C SER A 179 -2.72 24.24 17.44
N LEU A 180 -2.01 23.93 18.53
CA LEU A 180 -1.56 24.91 19.53
C LEU A 180 -0.62 25.98 18.96
N LEU A 181 0.23 25.61 18.00
CA LEU A 181 1.18 26.51 17.35
C LEU A 181 0.60 27.18 16.10
N SER A 182 -0.67 26.94 15.77
CA SER A 182 -1.25 27.44 14.53
C SER A 182 -1.30 28.97 14.53
N THR A 183 -0.64 29.58 13.54
CA THR A 183 -0.56 31.03 13.38
C THR A 183 -1.57 31.57 12.37
N GLY A 184 -2.37 30.69 11.75
CA GLY A 184 -3.25 31.02 10.62
C GLY A 184 -2.53 31.17 9.27
N SER A 185 -1.20 31.05 9.22
CA SER A 185 -0.45 31.09 7.96
C SER A 185 -0.72 29.84 7.10
N LEU A 186 -0.96 30.04 5.80
CA LEU A 186 -1.09 28.96 4.80
C LEU A 186 0.17 28.08 4.75
N THR A 187 1.36 28.67 4.92
CA THR A 187 2.64 27.94 4.92
C THR A 187 2.91 27.20 6.23
N GLY A 188 2.19 27.53 7.30
CA GLY A 188 2.42 27.01 8.64
C GLY A 188 2.32 25.48 8.72
N ALA A 189 1.30 24.89 8.08
CA ALA A 189 1.10 23.45 8.10
C ALA A 189 2.21 22.67 7.37
N ALA A 190 2.71 23.21 6.25
CA ALA A 190 3.82 22.62 5.50
C ALA A 190 5.14 22.68 6.29
N ILE A 191 5.41 23.80 6.97
CA ILE A 191 6.56 23.94 7.87
C ILE A 191 6.45 22.97 9.03
N TYR A 192 5.29 22.93 9.67
CA TYR A 192 5.03 22.12 10.85
C TYR A 192 5.19 20.61 10.58
N SER A 193 4.57 20.10 9.51
CA SER A 193 4.70 18.69 9.10
C SER A 193 6.15 18.29 8.80
N THR A 194 6.94 19.17 8.19
CA THR A 194 8.38 18.94 7.99
C THR A 194 9.14 18.88 9.31
N LEU A 195 8.85 19.78 10.27
CA LEU A 195 9.47 19.74 11.59
C LEU A 195 9.13 18.45 12.35
N VAL A 196 7.88 18.00 12.26
CA VAL A 196 7.44 16.70 12.83
C VAL A 196 8.20 15.55 12.19
N ALA A 197 8.34 15.55 10.86
CA ALA A 197 9.11 14.54 10.16
C ALA A 197 10.58 14.53 10.62
N LEU A 198 11.23 15.70 10.74
CA LEU A 198 12.60 15.83 11.24
C LEU A 198 12.73 15.31 12.68
N ALA A 199 11.78 15.62 13.56
CA ALA A 199 11.74 15.11 14.92
C ALA A 199 11.63 13.58 14.92
N LEU A 200 10.71 13.01 14.14
CA LEU A 200 10.55 11.56 14.00
C LEU A 200 11.80 10.89 13.41
N ILE A 201 12.48 11.52 12.44
CA ILE A 201 13.78 11.08 11.92
C ILE A 201 14.82 11.02 13.04
N GLY A 202 14.89 12.06 13.87
CA GLY A 202 15.80 12.11 15.02
C GLY A 202 15.52 10.99 16.03
N VAL A 203 14.24 10.79 16.38
CA VAL A 203 13.86 9.71 17.31
C VAL A 203 14.10 8.34 16.68
N ALA A 204 13.80 8.15 15.39
CA ALA A 204 14.06 6.90 14.66
C ALA A 204 15.55 6.55 14.65
N ALA A 205 16.42 7.54 14.36
CA ALA A 205 17.86 7.38 14.40
C ALA A 205 18.35 7.00 15.81
N LEU A 206 17.85 7.67 16.85
CA LEU A 206 18.17 7.34 18.24
C LEU A 206 17.69 5.94 18.63
N GLY A 207 16.50 5.52 18.22
CA GLY A 207 15.98 4.18 18.50
C GLY A 207 16.78 3.10 17.79
N GLN A 208 17.23 3.39 16.57
CA GLN A 208 18.10 2.51 15.82
C GLN A 208 19.47 2.35 16.47
N THR A 209 20.05 3.41 17.03
CA THR A 209 21.35 3.33 17.73
C THR A 209 21.23 2.64 19.08
N LEU A 210 20.16 2.91 19.85
CA LEU A 210 19.99 2.35 21.20
C LEU A 210 19.50 0.90 21.22
N ALA A 211 18.53 0.56 20.37
CA ALA A 211 17.80 -0.72 20.44
C ALA A 211 17.79 -1.48 19.10
N GLY A 212 18.53 -0.99 18.11
CA GLY A 212 18.68 -1.63 16.82
C GLY A 212 17.50 -1.39 15.86
N PRO A 213 17.52 -2.06 14.69
CA PRO A 213 16.57 -1.79 13.61
C PRO A 213 15.12 -2.12 14.00
N ARG A 214 14.88 -3.00 14.98
CA ARG A 214 13.52 -3.37 15.41
C ARG A 214 12.72 -2.19 15.95
N VAL A 215 13.39 -1.18 16.50
CA VAL A 215 12.75 -0.02 17.14
C VAL A 215 12.84 1.23 16.26
N GLY A 216 13.99 1.51 15.66
CA GLY A 216 14.13 2.70 14.81
C GLY A 216 13.30 2.66 13.53
N VAL A 217 13.08 1.49 12.96
CA VAL A 217 12.43 1.34 11.65
C VAL A 217 10.97 1.77 11.62
N PRO A 218 10.09 1.32 12.53
CA PRO A 218 8.70 1.77 12.51
C PRO A 218 8.58 3.29 12.57
N LEU A 219 9.48 3.96 13.31
CA LEU A 219 9.54 5.41 13.38
C LEU A 219 10.06 6.04 12.09
N TRP A 220 11.00 5.42 11.37
CA TRP A 220 11.36 5.84 10.01
C TRP A 220 10.14 5.82 9.09
N VAL A 221 9.32 4.76 9.13
CA VAL A 221 8.07 4.69 8.35
C VAL A 221 7.10 5.79 8.77
N GLY A 222 6.98 6.05 10.08
CA GLY A 222 6.20 7.16 10.61
C GLY A 222 6.69 8.53 10.12
N ALA A 223 8.00 8.72 10.00
CA ALA A 223 8.60 9.94 9.48
C ALA A 223 8.35 10.12 7.98
N LEU A 224 8.49 9.06 7.19
CA LEU A 224 8.17 9.07 5.74
C LEU A 224 6.71 9.47 5.52
N ALA A 225 5.78 8.89 6.28
CA ALA A 225 4.37 9.28 6.21
C ALA A 225 4.17 10.78 6.55
N ALA A 226 4.95 11.36 7.46
CA ALA A 226 4.84 12.77 7.83
C ALA A 226 5.37 13.67 6.71
N LEU A 227 6.44 13.24 6.03
CA LEU A 227 6.91 13.90 4.82
C LEU A 227 5.83 13.85 3.72
N TRP A 228 5.11 12.74 3.52
CA TRP A 228 3.99 12.66 2.58
C TRP A 228 2.90 13.70 2.84
N VAL A 229 2.54 13.94 4.10
CA VAL A 229 1.60 15.01 4.47
C VAL A 229 2.17 16.37 4.09
N GLY A 230 3.45 16.61 4.39
CA GLY A 230 4.14 17.84 3.97
C GLY A 230 4.13 18.05 2.46
N VAL A 231 4.36 16.99 1.67
CA VAL A 231 4.27 17.04 0.21
C VAL A 231 2.84 17.40 -0.22
N GLY A 232 1.81 16.75 0.32
CA GLY A 232 0.42 17.02 -0.04
C GLY A 232 0.03 18.48 0.23
N LEU A 233 0.42 19.01 1.38
CA LEU A 233 0.22 20.43 1.73
C LEU A 233 0.97 21.35 0.77
N SER A 234 2.21 21.01 0.42
CA SER A 234 3.04 21.80 -0.50
C SER A 234 2.44 21.89 -1.89
N VAL A 235 1.84 20.80 -2.38
CA VAL A 235 1.19 20.81 -3.69
C VAL A 235 -0.03 21.74 -3.71
N GLY A 236 -0.79 21.84 -2.61
CA GLY A 236 -1.84 22.86 -2.47
C GLY A 236 -1.27 24.27 -2.56
N LEU A 237 -0.14 24.52 -1.89
CA LEU A 237 0.55 25.82 -1.90
C LEU A 237 1.18 26.18 -3.25
N VAL A 238 1.36 25.24 -4.19
CA VAL A 238 1.87 25.58 -5.53
C VAL A 238 0.91 26.52 -6.28
N HIS A 239 -0.39 26.49 -5.96
CA HIS A 239 -1.36 27.41 -6.55
C HIS A 239 -1.26 28.81 -5.94
N ASP A 240 -1.32 28.90 -4.60
CA ASP A 240 -1.40 30.17 -3.88
C ASP A 240 -0.04 30.88 -3.74
N GLU A 241 1.04 30.10 -3.57
CA GLU A 241 2.40 30.57 -3.27
C GLU A 241 3.44 29.77 -4.10
N PRO A 242 3.50 29.96 -5.44
CA PRO A 242 4.17 29.04 -6.35
C PRO A 242 5.67 28.87 -6.09
N LEU A 243 6.36 29.95 -5.71
CA LEU A 243 7.78 29.91 -5.37
C LEU A 243 8.02 29.08 -4.09
N PHE A 244 7.23 29.34 -3.04
CA PHE A 244 7.34 28.60 -1.78
C PHE A 244 6.97 27.13 -1.99
N GLY A 245 5.81 26.84 -2.61
CA GLY A 245 5.36 25.47 -2.86
C GLY A 245 6.38 24.64 -3.64
N THR A 246 7.00 25.22 -4.67
CA THR A 246 8.00 24.53 -5.49
C THR A 246 9.32 24.29 -4.72
N LEU A 247 9.85 25.30 -4.04
CA LEU A 247 11.08 25.16 -3.25
C LEU A 247 10.88 24.22 -2.06
N TRP A 248 9.72 24.28 -1.41
CA TRP A 248 9.38 23.42 -0.27
C TRP A 248 9.25 21.97 -0.69
N LEU A 249 8.63 21.71 -1.83
CA LEU A 249 8.55 20.39 -2.42
C LEU A 249 9.94 19.79 -2.69
N ALA A 250 10.87 20.58 -3.25
CA ALA A 250 12.25 20.16 -3.45
C ALA A 250 12.96 19.87 -2.11
N LEU A 251 12.74 20.69 -1.08
CA LEU A 251 13.26 20.47 0.26
C LEU A 251 12.73 19.15 0.86
N VAL A 252 11.42 18.90 0.81
CA VAL A 252 10.81 17.68 1.36
C VAL A 252 11.33 16.44 0.62
N LEU A 253 11.52 16.50 -0.70
CA LEU A 253 12.16 15.42 -1.45
C LEU A 253 13.63 15.19 -1.00
N ALA A 254 14.39 16.26 -0.77
CA ALA A 254 15.76 16.15 -0.25
C ALA A 254 15.81 15.50 1.15
N LEU A 255 14.79 15.73 1.98
CA LEU A 255 14.66 15.12 3.31
C LEU A 255 14.40 13.60 3.30
N HIS A 256 14.18 12.99 2.13
CA HIS A 256 14.14 11.52 2.00
C HIS A 256 15.54 10.90 1.87
N ALA A 257 16.59 11.70 1.61
CA ALA A 257 17.95 11.20 1.49
C ALA A 257 18.51 10.58 2.80
N PRO A 258 18.30 11.16 4.00
CA PRO A 258 18.78 10.57 5.25
C PRO A 258 18.22 9.17 5.55
N PRO A 259 16.89 8.89 5.44
CA PRO A 259 16.38 7.52 5.56
C PRO A 259 17.06 6.53 4.60
N ILE A 260 17.30 6.93 3.34
CA ILE A 260 17.95 6.08 2.33
C ILE A 260 19.41 5.79 2.70
N ALA A 261 20.13 6.80 3.18
CA ALA A 261 21.55 6.69 3.53
C ALA A 261 21.77 5.91 4.85
N PHE A 262 20.94 6.17 5.86
CA PHE A 262 21.21 5.76 7.25
C PHE A 262 20.33 4.62 7.78
N ALA A 263 19.17 4.32 7.17
CA ALA A 263 18.35 3.20 7.61
C ALA A 263 19.10 1.86 7.42
N ALA A 264 18.82 0.85 8.24
CA ALA A 264 19.35 -0.48 8.05
C ALA A 264 18.68 -1.19 6.86
N SER A 265 19.36 -2.13 6.19
CA SER A 265 18.70 -3.06 5.25
C SER A 265 17.71 -3.95 6.04
N PRO A 266 16.49 -4.21 5.55
CA PRO A 266 15.92 -3.91 4.22
C PRO A 266 15.28 -2.52 4.05
N TYR A 267 15.26 -1.68 5.08
CA TYR A 267 14.44 -0.45 5.13
C TYR A 267 14.96 0.70 4.28
N ARG A 268 16.24 0.67 3.90
CA ARG A 268 16.75 1.51 2.81
C ARG A 268 15.92 1.37 1.54
N TRP A 269 15.38 0.17 1.27
CA TRP A 269 14.53 -0.07 0.11
C TRP A 269 13.12 0.47 0.28
N ILE A 270 12.59 0.49 1.50
CA ILE A 270 11.30 1.14 1.77
C ILE A 270 11.46 2.65 1.56
N ALA A 271 12.50 3.27 2.11
CA ALA A 271 12.77 4.69 1.90
C ALA A 271 13.05 5.05 0.43
N ALA A 272 13.79 4.20 -0.29
CA ALA A 272 14.02 4.40 -1.73
C ALA A 272 12.73 4.23 -2.54
N GLY A 273 11.92 3.22 -2.21
CA GLY A 273 10.60 3.01 -2.81
C GLY A 273 9.64 4.17 -2.53
N ASP A 274 9.71 4.74 -1.34
CA ASP A 274 8.93 5.89 -0.90
C ASP A 274 9.30 7.17 -1.66
N LEU A 275 10.60 7.48 -1.76
CA LEU A 275 11.10 8.57 -2.60
C LEU A 275 10.69 8.39 -4.06
N LEU A 276 10.80 7.18 -4.59
CA LEU A 276 10.36 6.86 -5.93
C LEU A 276 8.84 7.11 -6.08
N ALA A 277 8.01 6.62 -5.15
CA ALA A 277 6.58 6.87 -5.15
C ALA A 277 6.25 8.37 -5.12
N LEU A 278 7.00 9.17 -4.35
CA LEU A 278 6.87 10.63 -4.35
C LEU A 278 7.25 11.27 -5.68
N LEU A 279 8.34 10.81 -6.30
CA LEU A 279 8.73 11.28 -7.64
C LEU A 279 7.67 10.99 -8.71
N ALA A 280 6.86 9.94 -8.53
CA ALA A 280 5.71 9.67 -9.38
C ALA A 280 4.47 10.51 -9.02
N TRP A 281 4.19 10.65 -7.72
CA TRP A 281 2.98 11.28 -7.21
C TRP A 281 3.03 12.80 -7.33
N VAL A 282 4.14 13.43 -6.98
CA VAL A 282 4.30 14.89 -6.93
C VAL A 282 3.98 15.57 -8.26
N PRO A 283 4.60 15.19 -9.40
CA PRO A 283 4.30 15.83 -10.69
C PRO A 283 2.85 15.58 -11.09
N THR A 284 2.32 14.40 -10.78
CA THR A 284 0.93 14.04 -11.04
C THR A 284 -0.03 14.95 -10.31
N THR A 285 0.18 15.19 -9.01
CA THR A 285 -0.66 16.08 -8.21
C THR A 285 -0.51 17.54 -8.65
N VAL A 286 0.71 17.99 -8.98
CA VAL A 286 0.92 19.33 -9.54
C VAL A 286 0.16 19.49 -10.87
N ALA A 287 0.19 18.48 -11.76
CA ALA A 287 -0.57 18.50 -13.00
C ALA A 287 -2.10 18.50 -12.76
N LEU A 288 -2.57 17.88 -11.69
CA LEU A 288 -3.98 17.92 -11.29
C LEU A 288 -4.40 19.28 -10.73
N VAL A 289 -3.57 19.91 -9.91
CA VAL A 289 -3.82 21.26 -9.38
C VAL A 289 -3.76 22.28 -10.52
N GLN A 290 -2.82 22.12 -11.44
CA GLN A 290 -2.62 22.98 -12.61
C GLN A 290 -3.29 22.40 -13.87
N ALA A 291 -4.49 21.81 -13.72
CA ALA A 291 -5.18 21.06 -14.78
C ALA A 291 -5.48 21.85 -16.06
N GLU A 292 -5.35 23.17 -16.05
CA GLU A 292 -5.51 24.05 -17.21
C GLU A 292 -4.27 24.08 -18.11
N GLN A 293 -3.10 23.72 -17.56
CA GLN A 293 -1.83 23.77 -18.26
C GLN A 293 -1.38 22.37 -18.65
N LEU A 294 -1.68 21.99 -19.89
CA LEU A 294 -1.35 20.68 -20.46
C LEU A 294 0.16 20.36 -20.42
N ALA A 295 1.01 21.39 -20.31
CA ALA A 295 2.45 21.26 -20.14
C ALA A 295 2.86 20.44 -18.89
N PHE A 296 2.18 20.61 -17.74
CA PHE A 296 2.51 19.85 -16.53
C PHE A 296 2.17 18.36 -16.66
N LEU A 297 1.12 18.06 -17.40
CA LEU A 297 0.71 16.70 -17.69
C LEU A 297 1.70 16.01 -18.64
N GLN A 298 2.14 16.73 -19.68
CA GLN A 298 3.21 16.25 -20.57
C GLN A 298 4.52 16.05 -19.81
N LEU A 299 4.88 16.97 -18.91
CA LEU A 299 6.07 16.84 -18.07
C LEU A 299 6.00 15.60 -17.17
N THR A 300 4.84 15.34 -16.56
CA THR A 300 4.60 14.15 -15.73
C THR A 300 4.77 12.87 -16.55
N LEU A 301 4.19 12.84 -17.75
CA LEU A 301 4.35 11.73 -18.69
C LEU A 301 5.80 11.50 -19.10
N LEU A 302 6.51 12.56 -19.46
CA LEU A 302 7.91 12.51 -19.86
C LEU A 302 8.79 12.04 -18.69
N LEU A 303 8.54 12.51 -17.47
CA LEU A 303 9.26 12.07 -16.29
C LEU A 303 9.00 10.58 -16.02
N GLY A 304 7.75 10.14 -16.02
CA GLY A 304 7.41 8.72 -15.83
C GLY A 304 8.06 7.83 -16.90
N ALA A 305 8.00 8.24 -18.17
CA ALA A 305 8.63 7.54 -19.28
C ALA A 305 10.17 7.52 -19.17
N ALA A 306 10.78 8.62 -18.69
CA ALA A 306 12.22 8.69 -18.42
C ALA A 306 12.61 7.73 -17.29
N VAL A 307 11.83 7.67 -16.21
CA VAL A 307 12.05 6.73 -15.09
C VAL A 307 11.95 5.28 -15.56
N VAL A 308 10.93 4.92 -16.35
CA VAL A 308 10.83 3.59 -16.98
C VAL A 308 12.06 3.33 -17.86
N SER A 309 12.45 4.29 -18.69
CA SER A 309 13.61 4.15 -19.58
C SER A 309 14.92 3.93 -18.82
N VAL A 310 15.14 4.66 -17.72
CA VAL A 310 16.28 4.46 -16.82
C VAL A 310 16.24 3.08 -16.19
N ALA A 311 15.08 2.58 -15.78
CA ALA A 311 14.92 1.24 -15.22
C ALA A 311 15.35 0.13 -16.21
N PHE A 312 15.14 0.33 -17.51
CA PHE A 312 15.57 -0.62 -18.54
C PHE A 312 17.02 -0.43 -19.00
N ARG A 313 17.56 0.80 -18.98
CA ARG A 313 18.90 1.11 -19.52
C ARG A 313 20.01 1.09 -18.48
N ALA A 314 19.73 1.31 -17.20
CA ALA A 314 20.78 1.42 -16.19
C ALA A 314 21.35 0.03 -15.84
N PRO A 315 22.65 -0.25 -16.13
CA PRO A 315 23.25 -1.56 -15.86
C PRO A 315 23.30 -1.87 -14.36
N GLN A 316 23.37 -0.83 -13.52
CA GLN A 316 23.34 -0.97 -12.06
C GLN A 316 21.99 -1.52 -11.54
N LEU A 317 20.88 -1.23 -12.23
CA LEU A 317 19.56 -1.77 -11.87
C LEU A 317 19.39 -3.21 -12.39
N ALA A 318 20.09 -3.60 -13.46
CA ALA A 318 20.06 -4.98 -13.96
C ALA A 318 20.59 -6.00 -12.94
N THR A 319 21.60 -5.60 -12.15
CA THR A 319 22.15 -6.44 -11.06
C THR A 319 21.25 -6.49 -9.83
N ARG A 320 20.24 -5.61 -9.72
CA ARG A 320 19.33 -5.49 -8.57
C ARG A 320 17.86 -5.54 -9.01
N PRO A 321 17.28 -6.74 -9.20
CA PRO A 321 15.95 -6.91 -9.79
C PRO A 321 14.83 -6.21 -8.99
N GLU A 322 14.94 -6.17 -7.67
CA GLU A 322 13.96 -5.53 -6.78
C GLU A 322 13.89 -4.02 -7.02
N LEU A 323 15.05 -3.36 -7.10
CA LEU A 323 15.12 -1.93 -7.41
C LEU A 323 14.61 -1.65 -8.81
N ARG A 324 15.02 -2.46 -9.79
CA ARG A 324 14.53 -2.31 -11.16
C ARG A 324 13.01 -2.39 -11.22
N LEU A 325 12.41 -3.37 -10.53
CA LEU A 325 10.97 -3.53 -10.44
C LEU A 325 10.31 -2.30 -9.81
N LEU A 326 10.83 -1.81 -8.68
CA LEU A 326 10.32 -0.60 -8.01
C LEU A 326 10.40 0.62 -8.93
N THR A 327 11.51 0.81 -9.64
CA THR A 327 11.68 1.92 -10.60
C THR A 327 10.71 1.80 -11.78
N VAL A 328 10.50 0.59 -12.33
CA VAL A 328 9.49 0.36 -13.38
C VAL A 328 8.08 0.70 -12.87
N LEU A 329 7.69 0.18 -11.71
CA LEU A 329 6.37 0.44 -11.12
C LEU A 329 6.14 1.93 -10.84
N THR A 330 7.18 2.63 -10.41
CA THR A 330 7.16 4.07 -10.15
C THR A 330 6.96 4.85 -11.44
N GLY A 331 7.78 4.57 -12.45
CA GLY A 331 7.65 5.21 -13.75
C GLY A 331 6.27 4.95 -14.36
N LEU A 332 5.77 3.72 -14.26
CA LEU A 332 4.42 3.36 -14.70
C LEU A 332 3.32 4.09 -13.93
N ALA A 333 3.42 4.19 -12.60
CA ALA A 333 2.46 4.93 -11.79
C ALA A 333 2.40 6.41 -12.21
N SER A 334 3.57 7.05 -12.38
CA SER A 334 3.65 8.43 -12.87
C SER A 334 3.04 8.60 -14.27
N THR A 335 3.38 7.68 -15.19
CA THR A 335 2.88 7.72 -16.57
C THR A 335 1.38 7.44 -16.66
N CYS A 336 0.79 6.65 -15.75
CA CYS A 336 -0.62 6.25 -15.84
C CYS A 336 -1.56 7.14 -15.01
N VAL A 337 -1.19 7.47 -13.77
CA VAL A 337 -2.11 8.11 -12.81
C VAL A 337 -2.48 9.51 -13.23
N GLY A 338 -1.53 10.33 -13.71
CA GLY A 338 -1.81 11.69 -14.18
C GLY A 338 -2.85 11.76 -15.30
N PRO A 339 -2.62 11.08 -16.44
CA PRO A 339 -3.61 10.95 -17.51
C PRO A 339 -4.97 10.45 -17.04
N ALA A 340 -4.99 9.38 -16.23
CA ALA A 340 -6.22 8.79 -15.75
C ALA A 340 -7.01 9.77 -14.88
N ALA A 341 -6.36 10.38 -13.89
CA ALA A 341 -6.99 11.28 -12.95
C ALA A 341 -7.50 12.56 -13.64
N LEU A 342 -6.73 13.16 -14.55
CA LEU A 342 -7.18 14.34 -15.29
C LEU A 342 -8.30 14.02 -16.27
N CYS A 343 -8.26 12.87 -16.94
CA CYS A 343 -9.36 12.42 -17.79
C CYS A 343 -10.64 12.21 -16.98
N LEU A 344 -10.55 11.55 -15.82
CA LEU A 344 -11.69 11.38 -14.93
C LEU A 344 -12.21 12.73 -14.42
N TYR A 345 -11.33 13.63 -13.99
CA TYR A 345 -11.71 14.95 -13.49
C TYR A 345 -12.40 15.81 -14.56
N ARG A 346 -11.85 15.86 -15.78
CA ARG A 346 -12.32 16.75 -16.85
C ARG A 346 -13.44 16.17 -17.70
N CYS A 347 -13.53 14.84 -17.82
CA CYS A 347 -14.52 14.18 -18.69
C CYS A 347 -15.70 13.57 -17.91
N SER A 348 -15.64 13.49 -16.56
CA SER A 348 -16.76 13.03 -15.75
C SER A 348 -18.01 13.88 -15.99
N GLY A 349 -19.15 13.22 -16.17
CA GLY A 349 -20.45 13.86 -16.45
C GLY A 349 -20.61 14.41 -17.88
N THR A 350 -19.58 14.29 -18.73
CA THR A 350 -19.68 14.69 -20.15
C THR A 350 -19.94 13.47 -21.02
N SER A 351 -20.86 13.60 -21.98
CA SER A 351 -21.10 12.51 -22.92
C SER A 351 -19.86 12.24 -23.79
N GLY A 352 -19.40 11.00 -23.80
CA GLY A 352 -18.28 10.55 -24.60
C GLY A 352 -18.51 10.75 -26.11
N TRP A 353 -19.75 10.62 -26.58
CA TRP A 353 -20.09 10.95 -27.97
C TRP A 353 -19.90 12.45 -28.28
N ALA A 354 -20.23 13.33 -27.34
CA ALA A 354 -19.99 14.76 -27.47
C ALA A 354 -18.50 15.10 -27.45
N LEU A 355 -17.72 14.43 -26.58
CA LEU A 355 -16.26 14.56 -26.55
C LEU A 355 -15.63 14.16 -27.89
N LEU A 356 -16.03 13.00 -28.44
CA LEU A 356 -15.53 12.53 -29.74
C LEU A 356 -15.88 13.51 -30.87
N ARG A 357 -17.13 13.97 -30.92
CA ARG A 357 -17.58 14.93 -31.94
C ARG A 357 -16.78 16.24 -31.86
N GLY A 358 -16.65 16.82 -30.67
CA GLY A 358 -15.85 18.03 -30.47
C GLY A 358 -14.39 17.85 -30.88
N GLY A 359 -13.81 16.66 -30.61
CA GLY A 359 -12.48 16.30 -31.09
C GLY A 359 -12.37 16.28 -32.62
N LEU A 360 -13.34 15.65 -33.31
CA LEU A 360 -13.38 15.57 -34.77
C LEU A 360 -13.61 16.94 -35.44
N GLU A 361 -14.45 17.78 -34.86
CA GLU A 361 -14.78 19.11 -35.37
C GLU A 361 -13.65 20.14 -35.18
N SER A 362 -12.71 19.88 -34.26
CA SER A 362 -11.62 20.82 -33.91
C SER A 362 -10.58 21.07 -35.03
N ALA A 363 -10.68 20.40 -36.18
CA ALA A 363 -9.83 20.59 -37.35
C ALA A 363 -8.31 20.57 -37.04
N GLY A 364 -7.89 19.68 -36.12
CA GLY A 364 -6.48 19.54 -35.71
C GLY A 364 -6.12 20.27 -34.42
N ARG A 365 -6.99 21.13 -33.89
CA ARG A 365 -6.84 21.78 -32.57
C ARG A 365 -7.37 20.90 -31.43
N VAL A 366 -7.08 19.60 -31.49
CA VAL A 366 -7.54 18.63 -30.50
C VAL A 366 -7.08 18.99 -29.08
N HIS A 367 -5.90 19.60 -28.95
CA HIS A 367 -5.32 20.04 -27.68
C HIS A 367 -6.13 21.14 -26.98
N GLU A 368 -7.01 21.85 -27.69
CA GLU A 368 -7.92 22.86 -27.11
C GLU A 368 -9.25 22.23 -26.64
N THR A 369 -9.48 20.94 -26.93
CA THR A 369 -10.74 20.25 -26.60
C THR A 369 -10.58 19.26 -25.45
N LEU A 370 -11.67 18.95 -24.75
CA LEU A 370 -11.70 17.92 -23.70
C LEU A 370 -11.33 16.51 -24.24
N TRP A 371 -11.45 16.27 -25.55
CA TRP A 371 -11.03 15.02 -26.17
C TRP A 371 -9.54 14.73 -25.98
N VAL A 372 -8.69 15.75 -25.77
CA VAL A 372 -7.26 15.56 -25.56
C VAL A 372 -6.97 14.63 -24.38
N TYR A 373 -7.75 14.68 -23.31
CA TYR A 373 -7.53 13.85 -22.12
C TYR A 373 -7.86 12.37 -22.39
N VAL A 374 -8.94 12.10 -23.13
CA VAL A 374 -9.31 10.74 -23.58
C VAL A 374 -8.26 10.21 -24.56
N ALA A 375 -7.89 11.01 -25.56
CA ALA A 375 -6.88 10.65 -26.55
C ALA A 375 -5.52 10.34 -25.90
N MET A 376 -5.15 11.08 -24.85
CA MET A 376 -3.91 10.86 -24.13
C MET A 376 -3.93 9.56 -23.32
N VAL A 377 -5.04 9.22 -22.65
CA VAL A 377 -5.19 7.91 -21.97
C VAL A 377 -5.08 6.76 -22.97
N LEU A 378 -5.76 6.87 -24.13
CA LEU A 378 -5.67 5.88 -25.21
C LEU A 378 -4.25 5.77 -25.77
N GLY A 379 -3.61 6.90 -26.05
CA GLY A 379 -2.27 6.96 -26.60
C GLY A 379 -1.22 6.37 -25.66
N VAL A 380 -1.25 6.73 -24.38
CA VAL A 380 -0.35 6.18 -23.36
C VAL A 380 -0.59 4.69 -23.16
N SER A 381 -1.85 4.26 -23.08
CA SER A 381 -2.18 2.83 -22.99
C SER A 381 -1.63 2.04 -24.17
N ALA A 382 -1.90 2.50 -25.41
CA ALA A 382 -1.42 1.86 -26.62
C ALA A 382 0.11 1.84 -26.69
N ALA A 383 0.78 2.93 -26.30
CA ALA A 383 2.23 2.99 -26.24
C ALA A 383 2.80 1.99 -25.23
N LEU A 384 2.25 1.90 -24.02
CA LEU A 384 2.72 0.95 -23.00
C LEU A 384 2.53 -0.51 -23.43
N VAL A 385 1.37 -0.86 -23.99
CA VAL A 385 1.12 -2.20 -24.54
C VAL A 385 2.04 -2.50 -25.72
N GLY A 386 2.22 -1.54 -26.63
CA GLY A 386 3.10 -1.65 -27.80
C GLY A 386 4.56 -1.83 -27.41
N LEU A 387 5.07 -1.05 -26.46
CA LEU A 387 6.43 -1.17 -25.93
C LEU A 387 6.63 -2.51 -25.21
N GLY A 388 5.66 -2.94 -24.41
CA GLY A 388 5.66 -4.26 -23.79
C GLY A 388 5.75 -5.38 -24.83
N PHE A 389 5.03 -5.25 -25.94
CA PHE A 389 5.05 -6.21 -27.03
C PHE A 389 6.37 -6.23 -27.81
N LEU A 390 6.84 -5.06 -28.23
CA LEU A 390 8.06 -4.90 -29.05
C LEU A 390 9.29 -5.42 -28.31
N PHE A 391 9.45 -5.07 -27.04
CA PHE A 391 10.67 -5.41 -26.31
C PHE A 391 10.63 -6.77 -25.59
N ALA A 392 9.46 -7.38 -25.41
CA ALA A 392 9.37 -8.69 -24.76
C ALA A 392 9.88 -9.85 -25.62
N LYS A 393 10.06 -9.68 -26.94
CA LYS A 393 10.51 -10.77 -27.84
C LYS A 393 11.95 -11.21 -27.55
N ASP A 394 12.84 -10.24 -27.31
CA ASP A 394 14.29 -10.49 -27.20
C ASP A 394 14.81 -10.46 -25.74
N ALA A 395 13.91 -10.24 -24.79
CA ALA A 395 14.27 -10.06 -23.39
C ALA A 395 14.46 -11.39 -22.64
N GLN A 396 15.62 -11.55 -21.99
CA GLN A 396 15.87 -12.65 -21.05
C GLN A 396 14.90 -12.64 -19.85
N ARG A 397 14.45 -11.46 -19.41
CA ARG A 397 13.47 -11.29 -18.34
C ARG A 397 12.19 -10.67 -18.90
N LYS A 398 11.12 -11.48 -18.94
CA LYS A 398 9.83 -11.09 -19.54
C LYS A 398 8.91 -10.35 -18.56
N LEU A 399 9.19 -10.36 -17.25
CA LEU A 399 8.26 -9.85 -16.24
C LEU A 399 8.09 -8.34 -16.33
N GLU A 400 9.18 -7.59 -16.48
CA GLU A 400 9.17 -6.13 -16.52
C GLU A 400 8.41 -5.61 -17.75
N TYR A 401 8.53 -6.28 -18.90
CA TYR A 401 7.77 -5.94 -20.11
C TYR A 401 6.30 -6.32 -20.01
N ARG A 402 5.97 -7.43 -19.34
CA ARG A 402 4.58 -7.79 -19.02
C ARG A 402 3.93 -6.76 -18.11
N LEU A 403 4.69 -6.10 -17.22
CA LEU A 403 4.14 -5.01 -16.40
C LEU A 403 3.74 -3.80 -17.25
N LEU A 404 4.47 -3.48 -18.32
CA LEU A 404 4.08 -2.44 -19.27
C LEU A 404 2.76 -2.80 -19.96
N GLU A 405 2.62 -4.05 -20.43
CA GLU A 405 1.38 -4.56 -21.05
C GLU A 405 0.19 -4.44 -20.07
N VAL A 406 0.37 -4.90 -18.84
CA VAL A 406 -0.66 -4.89 -17.79
C VAL A 406 -1.01 -3.46 -17.39
N ALA A 407 -0.03 -2.58 -17.20
CA ALA A 407 -0.27 -1.19 -16.84
C ALA A 407 -1.00 -0.42 -17.94
N GLY A 408 -0.62 -0.61 -19.21
CA GLY A 408 -1.32 -0.02 -20.34
C GLY A 408 -2.78 -0.51 -20.41
N ALA A 409 -3.01 -1.81 -20.26
CA ALA A 409 -4.36 -2.37 -20.24
C ALA A 409 -5.19 -1.83 -19.04
N LEU A 410 -4.61 -1.80 -17.84
CA LEU A 410 -5.28 -1.28 -16.63
C LEU A 410 -5.58 0.21 -16.73
N LEU A 411 -4.69 1.01 -17.34
CA LEU A 411 -4.95 2.43 -17.61
C LEU A 411 -6.19 2.60 -18.49
N PHE A 412 -6.25 1.86 -19.60
CA PHE A 412 -7.42 1.91 -20.50
C PHE A 412 -8.70 1.44 -19.81
N PHE A 413 -8.71 0.23 -19.28
CA PHE A 413 -9.90 -0.35 -18.68
C PHE A 413 -10.34 0.38 -17.41
N GLY A 414 -9.39 0.73 -16.54
CA GLY A 414 -9.67 1.42 -15.29
C GLY A 414 -10.31 2.79 -15.54
N THR A 415 -9.71 3.60 -16.42
CA THR A 415 -10.25 4.94 -16.72
C THR A 415 -11.60 4.87 -17.43
N PHE A 416 -11.77 4.02 -18.45
CA PHE A 416 -13.06 3.93 -19.15
C PHE A 416 -14.15 3.33 -18.27
N THR A 417 -13.84 2.35 -17.41
CA THR A 417 -14.82 1.79 -16.46
C THR A 417 -15.26 2.85 -15.45
N ALA A 418 -14.33 3.67 -14.95
CA ALA A 418 -14.66 4.74 -14.02
C ALA A 418 -15.47 5.87 -14.68
N LEU A 419 -15.15 6.25 -15.93
CA LEU A 419 -15.99 7.18 -16.71
C LEU A 419 -17.38 6.61 -16.99
N SER A 420 -17.45 5.30 -17.28
CA SER A 420 -18.70 4.57 -17.48
C SER A 420 -19.55 4.50 -16.22
N LEU A 421 -18.95 4.51 -15.03
CA LEU A 421 -19.65 4.62 -13.75
C LEU A 421 -20.16 6.04 -13.51
N ALA A 422 -19.32 7.03 -13.78
CA ALA A 422 -19.67 8.44 -13.63
C ALA A 422 -20.79 8.87 -14.60
N SER A 423 -20.88 8.24 -15.76
CA SER A 423 -21.87 8.52 -16.81
C SER A 423 -22.57 7.23 -17.25
N TYR A 424 -23.24 6.54 -16.33
CA TYR A 424 -23.84 5.20 -16.57
C TYR A 424 -24.90 5.16 -17.68
N GLN A 425 -25.50 6.30 -18.03
CA GLN A 425 -26.45 6.42 -19.15
C GLN A 425 -25.74 6.50 -20.51
N ASP A 426 -24.44 6.78 -20.53
CA ASP A 426 -23.67 6.92 -21.77
C ASP A 426 -23.11 5.57 -22.24
N THR A 427 -23.53 5.14 -23.43
CA THR A 427 -23.09 3.91 -24.07
C THR A 427 -21.68 3.98 -24.66
N PHE A 428 -21.10 5.19 -24.79
CA PHE A 428 -19.77 5.39 -25.37
C PHE A 428 -18.68 4.65 -24.60
N TYR A 429 -18.61 4.82 -23.29
CA TYR A 429 -17.54 4.23 -22.47
C TYR A 429 -17.61 2.70 -22.38
N PRO A 430 -18.79 2.07 -22.15
CA PRO A 430 -18.93 0.62 -22.26
C PRO A 430 -18.55 0.08 -23.64
N LEU A 431 -18.99 0.74 -24.71
CA LEU A 431 -18.66 0.35 -26.07
C LEU A 431 -17.15 0.45 -26.33
N GLY A 432 -16.50 1.52 -25.84
CA GLY A 432 -15.06 1.67 -25.87
C GLY A 432 -14.34 0.50 -25.22
N VAL A 433 -14.74 0.10 -24.00
CA VAL A 433 -14.18 -1.07 -23.31
C VAL A 433 -14.40 -2.36 -24.08
N LEU A 434 -15.57 -2.56 -24.70
CA LEU A 434 -15.86 -3.77 -25.47
C LEU A 434 -15.04 -3.83 -26.76
N VAL A 435 -14.96 -2.74 -27.52
CA VAL A 435 -14.21 -2.67 -28.78
C VAL A 435 -12.71 -2.76 -28.51
N GLY A 436 -12.19 -1.93 -27.61
CA GLY A 436 -10.78 -1.95 -27.22
C GLY A 436 -10.38 -3.26 -26.55
N GLY A 437 -11.26 -3.81 -25.71
CA GLY A 437 -11.07 -5.10 -25.07
C GLY A 437 -11.06 -6.26 -26.06
N SER A 438 -11.94 -6.26 -27.06
CA SER A 438 -11.92 -7.27 -28.12
C SER A 438 -10.61 -7.23 -28.92
N ALA A 439 -10.11 -6.03 -29.23
CA ALA A 439 -8.83 -5.85 -29.91
C ALA A 439 -7.65 -6.34 -29.06
N LEU A 440 -7.58 -5.96 -27.78
CA LEU A 440 -6.54 -6.41 -26.86
C LEU A 440 -6.61 -7.92 -26.60
N LEU A 441 -7.81 -8.51 -26.57
CA LEU A 441 -8.02 -9.94 -26.43
C LEU A 441 -7.54 -10.69 -27.67
N ALA A 442 -7.91 -10.23 -28.87
CA ALA A 442 -7.44 -10.80 -30.12
C ALA A 442 -5.90 -10.73 -30.21
N LEU A 443 -5.31 -9.59 -29.84
CA LEU A 443 -3.86 -9.44 -29.77
C LEU A 443 -3.25 -10.40 -28.74
N GLY A 444 -3.85 -10.52 -27.55
CA GLY A 444 -3.40 -11.42 -26.49
C GLY A 444 -3.44 -12.90 -26.90
N VAL A 445 -4.52 -13.33 -27.55
CA VAL A 445 -4.70 -14.71 -28.01
C VAL A 445 -3.77 -15.03 -29.17
N THR A 446 -3.71 -14.18 -30.20
CA THR A 446 -2.85 -14.41 -31.38
C THR A 446 -1.37 -14.46 -31.02
N GLN A 447 -0.96 -13.68 -30.02
CA GLN A 447 0.43 -13.61 -29.57
C GLN A 447 0.72 -14.50 -28.36
N LYS A 448 -0.25 -15.32 -27.93
CA LYS A 448 -0.15 -16.21 -26.76
C LYS A 448 0.30 -15.49 -25.48
N ARG A 449 -0.18 -14.26 -25.27
CA ARG A 449 0.11 -13.42 -24.10
C ARG A 449 -0.93 -13.64 -23.01
N ALA A 450 -0.64 -14.56 -22.09
CA ALA A 450 -1.56 -14.91 -21.01
C ALA A 450 -1.92 -13.71 -20.10
N ALA A 451 -0.95 -12.85 -19.75
CA ALA A 451 -1.19 -11.70 -18.87
C ALA A 451 -2.21 -10.72 -19.47
N LEU A 452 -1.99 -10.31 -20.73
CA LEU A 452 -2.90 -9.43 -21.44
C LEU A 452 -4.30 -10.03 -21.60
N THR A 453 -4.37 -11.33 -21.94
CA THR A 453 -5.62 -12.08 -22.08
C THR A 453 -6.41 -12.08 -20.76
N VAL A 454 -5.77 -12.43 -19.65
CA VAL A 454 -6.41 -12.53 -18.33
C VAL A 454 -6.89 -11.15 -17.85
N VAL A 455 -6.05 -10.11 -17.97
CA VAL A 455 -6.42 -8.74 -17.57
C VAL A 455 -7.59 -8.24 -18.40
N THR A 456 -7.57 -8.48 -19.71
CA THR A 456 -8.64 -8.04 -20.63
C THR A 456 -9.96 -8.73 -20.35
N VAL A 457 -9.97 -10.07 -20.24
CA VAL A 457 -11.18 -10.84 -19.92
C VAL A 457 -11.72 -10.43 -18.55
N GLY A 458 -10.85 -10.30 -17.54
CA GLY A 458 -11.24 -9.87 -16.21
C GLY A 458 -11.87 -8.47 -16.21
N ALA A 459 -11.24 -7.52 -16.91
CA ALA A 459 -11.74 -6.15 -17.01
C ALA A 459 -13.06 -6.05 -17.79
N MET A 460 -13.20 -6.75 -18.92
CA MET A 460 -14.45 -6.78 -19.69
C MET A 460 -15.58 -7.40 -18.87
N THR A 461 -15.30 -8.51 -18.17
CA THR A 461 -16.28 -9.17 -17.30
C THR A 461 -16.71 -8.23 -16.17
N LEU A 462 -15.74 -7.58 -15.51
CA LEU A 462 -16.01 -6.63 -14.44
C LEU A 462 -16.83 -5.43 -14.96
N ASN A 463 -16.55 -4.91 -16.15
CA ASN A 463 -17.29 -3.79 -16.70
C ASN A 463 -18.74 -4.17 -17.05
N VAL A 464 -18.95 -5.32 -17.73
CA VAL A 464 -20.31 -5.83 -17.99
C VAL A 464 -21.08 -6.04 -16.69
N TRP A 465 -20.41 -6.58 -15.68
CA TRP A 465 -20.98 -6.78 -14.35
C TRP A 465 -21.38 -5.45 -13.71
N ILE A 466 -20.49 -4.46 -13.71
CA ILE A 466 -20.75 -3.13 -13.15
C ILE A 466 -21.94 -2.47 -13.85
N GLN A 467 -21.98 -2.52 -15.17
CA GLN A 467 -23.08 -1.95 -15.96
C GLN A 467 -24.42 -2.63 -15.65
N TYR A 468 -24.42 -3.95 -15.52
CA TYR A 468 -25.61 -4.70 -15.11
C TYR A 468 -26.11 -4.28 -13.72
N PHE A 469 -25.21 -4.13 -12.74
CA PHE A 469 -25.59 -3.71 -11.38
C PHE A 469 -25.98 -2.23 -11.30
N ALA A 470 -25.37 -1.35 -12.10
CA ALA A 470 -25.76 0.05 -12.18
C ALA A 470 -27.21 0.18 -12.68
N GLN A 471 -27.59 -0.55 -13.73
CA GLN A 471 -28.97 -0.59 -14.22
C GLN A 471 -29.94 -1.21 -13.21
N LEU A 472 -29.53 -2.25 -12.48
CA LEU A 472 -30.34 -2.84 -11.41
C LEU A 472 -30.56 -1.89 -10.23
N SER A 473 -29.68 -0.92 -9.99
CA SER A 473 -29.83 0.04 -8.89
C SER A 473 -31.03 0.97 -9.04
N GLU A 474 -31.57 1.11 -10.25
CA GLU A 474 -32.85 1.79 -10.49
C GLU A 474 -34.05 0.98 -9.97
N PHE A 475 -33.90 -0.35 -9.80
CA PHE A 475 -34.99 -1.26 -9.44
C PHE A 475 -34.83 -1.89 -8.04
N LEU A 476 -33.63 -1.92 -7.48
CA LEU A 476 -33.30 -2.60 -6.21
C LEU A 476 -32.52 -1.70 -5.23
N PRO A 477 -32.73 -1.86 -3.90
CA PRO A 477 -32.03 -1.07 -2.88
C PRO A 477 -30.54 -1.47 -2.76
N VAL A 478 -29.69 -0.48 -2.48
CA VAL A 478 -28.21 -0.61 -2.45
C VAL A 478 -27.72 -1.70 -1.49
N TRP A 479 -28.34 -1.89 -0.31
CA TRP A 479 -27.91 -2.91 0.65
C TRP A 479 -28.09 -4.34 0.10
N LEU A 480 -29.13 -4.58 -0.71
CA LEU A 480 -29.40 -5.88 -1.33
C LEU A 480 -28.41 -6.13 -2.47
N LEU A 481 -28.06 -5.10 -3.23
CA LEU A 481 -27.01 -5.15 -4.25
C LEU A 481 -25.64 -5.42 -3.63
N SER A 482 -25.29 -4.77 -2.52
CA SER A 482 -24.03 -4.99 -1.79
C SER A 482 -23.92 -6.42 -1.25
N LEU A 483 -25.02 -6.96 -0.72
CA LEU A 483 -25.08 -8.35 -0.25
C LEU A 483 -24.96 -9.35 -1.40
N GLY A 484 -25.70 -9.13 -2.49
CA GLY A 484 -25.60 -9.93 -3.72
C GLY A 484 -24.19 -9.90 -4.33
N PHE A 485 -23.57 -8.72 -4.34
CA PHE A 485 -22.19 -8.53 -4.81
C PHE A 485 -21.18 -9.28 -3.92
N GLY A 486 -21.30 -9.16 -2.60
CA GLY A 486 -20.44 -9.89 -1.64
C GLY A 486 -20.56 -11.41 -1.77
N LEU A 487 -21.78 -11.94 -1.90
CA LEU A 487 -22.03 -13.36 -2.13
C LEU A 487 -21.48 -13.84 -3.47
N ALA A 488 -21.63 -13.03 -4.52
CA ALA A 488 -21.11 -13.37 -5.84
C ALA A 488 -19.58 -13.36 -5.88
N LEU A 489 -18.92 -12.45 -5.17
CA LEU A 489 -17.45 -12.45 -4.99
C LEU A 489 -16.98 -13.71 -4.24
N LEU A 490 -17.68 -14.11 -3.18
CA LEU A 490 -17.40 -15.36 -2.46
C LEU A 490 -17.58 -16.58 -3.38
N GLY A 491 -18.64 -16.60 -4.19
CA GLY A 491 -18.89 -17.61 -5.20
C GLY A 491 -17.78 -17.69 -6.25
N CYS A 492 -17.36 -16.55 -6.80
CA CYS A 492 -16.22 -16.44 -7.71
C CYS A 492 -14.91 -16.93 -7.06
N GLY A 493 -14.66 -16.59 -5.80
CA GLY A 493 -13.51 -17.08 -5.03
C GLY A 493 -13.50 -18.60 -4.88
N LEU A 494 -14.66 -19.21 -4.63
CA LEU A 494 -14.82 -20.67 -4.57
C LEU A 494 -14.61 -21.33 -5.95
N VAL A 495 -15.16 -20.77 -7.02
CA VAL A 495 -14.97 -21.27 -8.39
C VAL A 495 -13.51 -21.14 -8.82
N TYR A 496 -12.85 -20.04 -8.45
CA TYR A 496 -11.43 -19.83 -8.69
C TYR A 496 -10.58 -20.93 -8.04
N GLU A 497 -10.76 -21.19 -6.73
CA GLU A 497 -9.99 -22.22 -6.03
C GLU A 497 -10.32 -23.64 -6.54
N ARG A 498 -11.59 -23.94 -6.86
CA ARG A 498 -12.00 -25.30 -7.25
C ARG A 498 -11.73 -25.66 -8.71
N LYS A 499 -12.01 -24.75 -9.64
CA LYS A 499 -11.93 -25.01 -11.10
C LYS A 499 -10.76 -24.29 -11.74
N LEU A 500 -10.69 -22.96 -11.60
CA LEU A 500 -9.73 -22.16 -12.38
C LEU A 500 -8.29 -22.50 -12.02
N LYS A 501 -8.01 -22.63 -10.72
CA LYS A 501 -6.68 -22.96 -10.20
C LYS A 501 -6.26 -24.39 -10.48
N ARG A 502 -7.20 -25.33 -10.44
CA ARG A 502 -6.94 -26.76 -10.62
C ARG A 502 -6.83 -27.17 -12.08
N ASP A 503 -7.70 -26.64 -12.94
CA ASP A 503 -7.89 -27.16 -14.30
C ASP A 503 -7.32 -26.22 -15.37
N VAL A 504 -7.49 -24.89 -15.21
CA VAL A 504 -7.18 -23.90 -16.26
C VAL A 504 -5.78 -23.32 -16.12
N LEU A 505 -5.35 -22.96 -14.90
CA LEU A 505 -4.02 -22.40 -14.65
C LEU A 505 -2.87 -23.31 -15.14
N PRO A 506 -2.93 -24.65 -14.98
CA PRO A 506 -1.89 -25.53 -15.55
C PRO A 506 -1.79 -25.44 -17.08
N GLN A 507 -2.93 -25.32 -17.78
CA GLN A 507 -2.97 -25.20 -19.25
C GLN A 507 -2.43 -23.85 -19.73
N LEU A 508 -2.72 -22.77 -19.00
CA LEU A 508 -2.13 -21.44 -19.25
C LEU A 508 -0.62 -21.41 -18.93
N GLY A 509 -0.13 -22.32 -18.08
CA GLY A 509 1.29 -22.54 -17.86
C GLY A 509 2.04 -22.89 -19.15
N ALA A 510 1.39 -23.58 -20.10
CA ALA A 510 1.96 -23.91 -21.40
C ALA A 510 2.12 -22.69 -22.33
N TRP A 511 1.54 -21.55 -21.98
CA TRP A 511 1.64 -20.29 -22.76
C TRP A 511 2.74 -19.36 -22.20
N ARG A 512 3.43 -19.75 -21.11
CA ARG A 512 4.53 -18.96 -20.53
C ARG A 512 5.82 -19.08 -21.33
#